data_AF-A0A239RIG1-F1
#
_entry.id   AF-A0A239RIG1-F1
#
_cell.length_a   1.000
_cell.length_b   1.000
_cell.length_c   1.000
_cell.angle_alpha   90.00
_cell.angle_beta   90.00
_cell.angle_gamma   90.00
#
_symmetry.space_group_name_H-M   'P 1'
#
loop_
_entity.id
_entity.type
_entity.pdbx_description
1 polymer ?
#
loop_
_entity_poly.entity_id
_entity_poly.type
_entity_poly.pdbx_seq_one_letter_code
_entity_poly.pdbx_strand_id
1 'polypeptide(L)'
;MKRYFTLITVMLMALTTFTFSSCEVDPDTEIATTLWGTWSGSISSVYRDRWGLQGNSYRTTIQFNTDGTGYEVDYDVRNPYRNYAYTPFNWYVSHGQIEIDYDDADWTTAYIYDYELTDYSFSGMLDDGTNRDIYFNLALQQSFDWDPYWDYMGYAKPTIGMIRTDSMGGHASKSGEFARTMKK
;
A
#
# COMPACT_ATOMS: atom_id res chain seq x y z
N MET A 1 64.44 -12.83 -9.89
CA MET A 1 63.49 -12.72 -8.76
C MET A 1 62.80 -11.34 -8.61
N LYS A 2 63.28 -10.23 -9.20
CA LYS A 2 62.62 -8.91 -9.04
C LYS A 2 61.38 -8.66 -9.91
N ARG A 3 61.22 -9.38 -11.03
CA ARG A 3 60.10 -9.17 -12.00
C ARG A 3 58.80 -9.88 -11.63
N TYR A 4 58.89 -10.99 -10.90
CA TYR A 4 57.71 -11.76 -10.45
C TYR A 4 57.02 -11.10 -9.25
N PHE A 5 57.76 -10.40 -8.40
CA PHE A 5 57.19 -9.64 -7.29
C PHE A 5 56.36 -8.45 -7.77
N THR A 6 56.78 -7.76 -8.85
CA THR A 6 56.03 -6.62 -9.41
C THR A 6 54.67 -7.01 -9.98
N LEU A 7 54.57 -8.17 -10.63
CA LEU A 7 53.31 -8.67 -11.19
C LEU A 7 52.29 -9.05 -10.11
N ILE A 8 52.77 -9.61 -8.99
CA ILE A 8 51.90 -9.97 -7.85
C ILE A 8 51.32 -8.72 -7.17
N THR A 9 52.12 -7.65 -7.03
CA THR A 9 51.66 -6.40 -6.40
C THR A 9 50.59 -5.67 -7.23
N VAL A 10 50.70 -5.68 -8.56
CA VAL A 10 49.69 -5.06 -9.45
C VAL A 10 48.37 -5.86 -9.44
N MET A 11 48.43 -7.19 -9.39
CA MET A 11 47.23 -8.03 -9.26
C MET A 11 46.53 -7.84 -7.91
N LEU A 12 47.27 -7.63 -6.82
CA LEU A 12 46.68 -7.38 -5.50
C LEU A 12 45.91 -6.05 -5.43
N MET A 13 46.42 -5.00 -6.10
CA MET A 13 45.74 -3.69 -6.16
C MET A 13 44.47 -3.72 -7.02
N ALA A 14 44.44 -4.53 -8.07
CA ALA A 14 43.25 -4.73 -8.91
C ALA A 14 42.12 -5.52 -8.21
N LEU A 15 42.45 -6.29 -7.16
CA LEU A 15 41.47 -7.00 -6.34
C LEU A 15 40.85 -6.10 -5.26
N THR A 16 41.54 -5.03 -4.85
CA THR A 16 41.01 -4.07 -3.84
C THR A 16 40.02 -3.05 -4.41
N THR A 17 39.90 -2.93 -5.73
CA THR A 17 38.88 -2.06 -6.35
C THR A 17 37.49 -2.69 -6.42
N PHE A 18 37.35 -3.99 -6.08
CA PHE A 18 36.05 -4.67 -6.04
C PHE A 18 35.44 -4.78 -4.64
N THR A 19 36.04 -4.18 -3.61
CA THR A 19 35.58 -4.31 -2.21
C THR A 19 34.86 -3.07 -1.67
N PHE A 20 34.38 -2.16 -2.52
CA PHE A 20 33.52 -1.04 -2.13
C PHE A 20 32.09 -1.17 -2.65
N SER A 21 31.54 -2.39 -2.71
CA SER A 21 30.08 -2.53 -2.63
C SER A 21 29.70 -2.22 -1.18
N SER A 22 29.58 -0.94 -0.85
CA SER A 22 28.81 -0.49 0.30
C SER A 22 27.47 -1.24 0.26
N CYS A 23 26.97 -1.69 1.42
CA CYS A 23 25.58 -2.08 1.55
C CYS A 23 24.71 -0.84 1.30
N GLU A 24 24.59 -0.42 0.05
CA GLU A 24 23.55 0.51 -0.36
C GLU A 24 22.24 -0.20 -0.03
N VAL A 25 21.49 0.38 0.90
CA VAL A 25 20.15 -0.11 1.22
C VAL A 25 19.38 -0.06 -0.10
N ASP A 26 18.77 -1.19 -0.45
CA ASP A 26 17.94 -1.26 -1.64
C ASP A 26 16.90 -0.13 -1.58
N PRO A 27 16.83 0.77 -2.57
CA PRO A 27 15.89 1.89 -2.55
C PRO A 27 14.44 1.44 -2.33
N ASP A 28 14.08 0.24 -2.80
CA ASP A 28 12.74 -0.32 -2.60
C ASP A 28 12.49 -0.65 -1.11
N THR A 29 13.54 -1.03 -0.37
CA THR A 29 13.46 -1.28 1.09
C THR A 29 13.28 0.02 1.88
N GLU A 30 13.91 1.12 1.47
CA GLU A 30 13.75 2.44 2.10
C GLU A 30 12.32 2.97 1.90
N ILE A 31 11.79 2.84 0.69
CA ILE A 31 10.38 3.17 0.38
C ILE A 31 9.45 2.34 1.24
N ALA A 32 9.62 1.02 1.25
CA ALA A 32 8.76 0.12 2.02
C ALA A 32 8.76 0.47 3.51
N THR A 33 9.94 0.74 4.08
CA THR A 33 10.08 1.11 5.50
C THR A 33 9.37 2.43 5.82
N THR A 34 9.47 3.41 4.93
CA THR A 34 8.82 4.72 5.12
C THR A 34 7.31 4.63 4.96
N LEU A 35 6.82 3.72 4.12
CA LEU A 35 5.40 3.53 3.83
C LEU A 35 4.63 2.90 5.01
N TRP A 36 5.30 2.20 5.91
CA TRP A 36 4.67 1.52 7.03
C TRP A 36 3.85 2.49 7.90
N GLY A 37 2.59 2.15 8.12
CA GLY A 37 1.69 2.95 8.96
C GLY A 37 0.34 3.21 8.31
N THR A 38 -0.47 4.00 9.02
CA THR A 38 -1.79 4.46 8.54
C THR A 38 -1.64 5.82 7.89
N TRP A 39 -2.22 5.99 6.71
CA TRP A 39 -2.25 7.23 5.95
C TRP A 39 -3.71 7.61 5.70
N SER A 40 -4.07 8.86 5.91
CA SER A 40 -5.45 9.33 5.70
C SER A 40 -5.48 10.60 4.87
N GLY A 41 -6.41 10.66 3.92
CA GLY A 41 -6.50 11.80 3.03
C GLY A 41 -7.47 11.59 1.89
N SER A 42 -7.29 12.37 0.83
CA SER A 42 -8.18 12.35 -0.32
C SER A 42 -7.50 11.70 -1.52
N ILE A 43 -8.24 10.83 -2.19
CA ILE A 43 -7.91 10.34 -3.52
C ILE A 43 -8.88 11.00 -4.51
N SER A 44 -8.35 11.71 -5.49
CA SER A 44 -9.15 12.46 -6.44
C SER A 44 -10.01 11.51 -7.27
N SER A 45 -11.24 11.93 -7.58
CA SER A 45 -12.18 11.22 -8.45
C SER A 45 -12.64 9.80 -8.05
N VAL A 46 -11.95 9.08 -7.15
CA VAL A 46 -12.30 7.71 -6.74
C VAL A 46 -13.74 7.61 -6.24
N TYR A 47 -14.21 8.52 -5.40
CA TYR A 47 -15.58 8.45 -4.87
C TYR A 47 -16.66 8.56 -5.94
N ARG A 48 -16.46 9.45 -6.92
CA ARG A 48 -17.40 9.61 -8.02
C ARG A 48 -17.31 8.42 -8.97
N ASP A 49 -16.09 8.03 -9.28
CA ASP A 49 -15.82 7.18 -10.42
C ASP A 49 -15.94 5.69 -10.09
N ARG A 50 -15.45 5.31 -8.90
CA ARG A 50 -15.59 3.95 -8.34
C ARG A 50 -16.94 3.80 -7.66
N TRP A 51 -17.34 4.77 -6.83
CA TRP A 51 -18.49 4.61 -5.94
C TRP A 51 -19.79 5.28 -6.43
N GLY A 52 -19.74 6.09 -7.48
CA GLY A 52 -20.89 6.87 -7.94
C GLY A 52 -21.29 8.00 -6.98
N LEU A 53 -20.43 8.32 -6.01
CA LEU A 53 -20.69 9.24 -4.92
C LEU A 53 -20.17 10.64 -5.22
N GLN A 54 -20.97 11.65 -4.90
CA GLN A 54 -20.62 13.05 -5.15
C GLN A 54 -20.61 13.84 -3.85
N GLY A 55 -19.61 14.70 -3.69
CA GLY A 55 -19.44 15.53 -2.51
C GLY A 55 -17.99 15.56 -2.05
N ASN A 56 -17.75 16.34 -1.00
CA ASN A 56 -16.44 16.53 -0.38
C ASN A 56 -16.34 15.90 1.02
N SER A 57 -17.33 15.09 1.41
CA SER A 57 -17.38 14.43 2.71
C SER A 57 -16.76 13.04 2.69
N TYR A 58 -16.08 12.65 1.61
CA TYR A 58 -15.47 11.32 1.52
C TYR A 58 -13.97 11.37 1.79
N ARG A 59 -13.48 10.35 2.48
CA ARG A 59 -12.08 10.22 2.92
C ARG A 59 -11.63 8.78 2.72
N THR A 60 -10.36 8.60 2.37
CA THR A 60 -9.68 7.31 2.33
C THR A 60 -8.72 7.24 3.51
N THR A 61 -8.71 6.11 4.20
CA THR A 61 -7.65 5.77 5.15
C THR A 61 -7.09 4.39 4.78
N ILE A 62 -5.77 4.30 4.66
CA ILE A 62 -5.06 3.12 4.18
C ILE A 62 -3.94 2.77 5.15
N GLN A 63 -3.80 1.48 5.48
CA GLN A 63 -2.73 0.94 6.31
C GLN A 63 -1.82 0.05 5.47
N PHE A 64 -0.51 0.28 5.56
CA PHE A 64 0.52 -0.62 5.03
C PHE A 64 1.21 -1.34 6.20
N ASN A 65 1.05 -2.66 6.29
CA ASN A 65 1.69 -3.49 7.31
C ASN A 65 3.07 -3.96 6.87
N THR A 66 3.94 -4.24 7.85
CA THR A 66 5.34 -4.61 7.60
C THR A 66 5.54 -5.96 6.91
N ASP A 67 4.49 -6.79 6.83
CA ASP A 67 4.50 -8.12 6.22
C ASP A 67 4.04 -8.13 4.76
N GLY A 68 3.84 -6.95 4.14
CA GLY A 68 3.35 -6.83 2.77
C GLY A 68 1.82 -6.93 2.65
N THR A 69 1.09 -6.97 3.76
CA THR A 69 -0.37 -6.84 3.78
C THR A 69 -0.80 -5.42 4.08
N GLY A 70 -2.06 -5.11 3.81
CA GLY A 70 -2.65 -3.83 4.16
C GLY A 70 -4.16 -3.86 4.04
N TYR A 71 -4.77 -2.74 4.36
CA TYR A 71 -6.20 -2.56 4.17
C TYR A 71 -6.55 -1.08 4.01
N GLU A 72 -7.59 -0.83 3.22
CA GLU A 72 -8.10 0.48 2.87
C GLU A 72 -9.55 0.60 3.34
N VAL A 73 -9.93 1.79 3.79
CA VAL A 73 -11.32 2.17 3.95
C VAL A 73 -11.61 3.50 3.30
N ASP A 74 -12.56 3.50 2.37
CA ASP A 74 -13.22 4.70 1.86
C ASP A 74 -14.50 4.93 2.64
N TYR A 75 -14.73 6.13 3.17
CA TYR A 75 -15.90 6.39 4.00
C TYR A 75 -16.40 7.83 3.92
N ASP A 76 -17.68 8.03 4.27
CA ASP A 76 -18.25 9.35 4.53
C ASP A 76 -17.83 9.82 5.93
N VAL A 77 -17.08 10.91 6.05
CA VAL A 77 -16.60 11.46 7.32
C VAL A 77 -17.73 11.85 8.27
N ARG A 78 -18.96 12.03 7.76
CA ARG A 78 -20.14 12.30 8.60
C ARG A 78 -20.68 11.04 9.27
N ASN A 79 -20.42 9.87 8.68
CA ASN A 79 -20.92 8.57 9.12
C ASN A 79 -19.87 7.45 8.88
N PRO A 80 -18.65 7.58 9.44
CA PRO A 80 -17.49 6.75 9.05
C PRO A 80 -17.76 5.24 9.17
N TYR A 81 -18.46 4.83 10.23
CA TYR A 81 -18.70 3.41 10.54
C TYR A 81 -20.01 2.84 9.96
N ARG A 82 -20.75 3.64 9.17
CA ARG A 82 -22.03 3.21 8.56
C ARG A 82 -22.04 3.35 7.05
N ASN A 83 -21.25 4.26 6.50
CA ASN A 83 -21.12 4.53 5.07
C ASN A 83 -19.66 4.35 4.68
N TYR A 84 -19.28 3.13 4.31
CA TYR A 84 -17.89 2.80 3.99
C TYR A 84 -17.76 1.64 2.99
N ALA A 85 -16.60 1.57 2.35
CA ALA A 85 -16.07 0.39 1.68
C ALA A 85 -14.71 0.05 2.30
N TYR A 86 -14.58 -1.14 2.85
CA TYR A 86 -13.37 -1.70 3.44
C TYR A 86 -12.81 -2.77 2.51
N THR A 87 -11.52 -2.72 2.21
CA THR A 87 -10.86 -3.66 1.29
C THR A 87 -9.46 -4.02 1.79
N PRO A 88 -9.17 -5.29 2.11
CA PRO A 88 -7.82 -5.76 2.34
C PRO A 88 -7.05 -5.89 1.02
N PHE A 89 -5.73 -5.81 1.11
CA PHE A 89 -4.84 -5.93 -0.05
C PHE A 89 -3.46 -6.47 0.35
N ASN A 90 -2.73 -6.94 -0.65
CA ASN A 90 -1.29 -7.15 -0.59
C ASN A 90 -0.59 -5.98 -1.29
N TRP A 91 0.63 -5.68 -0.86
CA TRP A 91 1.42 -4.62 -1.46
C TRP A 91 2.90 -4.98 -1.50
N TYR A 92 3.60 -4.39 -2.46
CA TYR A 92 5.03 -4.51 -2.57
C TYR A 92 5.62 -3.31 -3.31
N VAL A 93 6.92 -3.09 -3.13
CA VAL A 93 7.68 -2.08 -3.87
C VAL A 93 8.54 -2.80 -4.89
N SER A 94 8.54 -2.31 -6.12
CA SER A 94 9.32 -2.86 -7.22
C SER A 94 9.76 -1.72 -8.12
N HIS A 95 11.07 -1.54 -8.26
CA HIS A 95 11.68 -0.52 -9.12
C HIS A 95 11.19 0.90 -8.80
N GLY A 96 11.02 1.23 -7.52
CA GLY A 96 10.52 2.53 -7.06
C GLY A 96 9.02 2.78 -7.28
N GLN A 97 8.26 1.77 -7.73
CA GLN A 97 6.80 1.81 -7.83
C GLN A 97 6.18 1.00 -6.68
N ILE A 98 5.09 1.51 -6.11
CA ILE A 98 4.32 0.76 -5.11
C ILE A 98 3.14 0.10 -5.83
N GLU A 99 3.03 -1.22 -5.70
CA GLU A 99 1.92 -2.01 -6.23
C GLU A 99 0.96 -2.39 -5.10
N ILE A 100 -0.35 -2.25 -5.36
CA ILE A 100 -1.43 -2.64 -4.45
C ILE A 100 -2.34 -3.63 -5.17
N ASP A 101 -2.34 -4.86 -4.68
CA ASP A 101 -3.17 -5.96 -5.17
C ASP A 101 -4.32 -6.21 -4.20
N TYR A 102 -5.51 -5.73 -4.54
CA TYR A 102 -6.67 -5.78 -3.67
C TYR A 102 -7.33 -7.16 -3.67
N ASP A 103 -7.77 -7.63 -2.51
CA ASP A 103 -8.49 -8.91 -2.36
C ASP A 103 -9.97 -8.82 -2.83
N ASP A 104 -10.38 -7.74 -3.51
CA ASP A 104 -11.68 -7.59 -4.17
C ASP A 104 -11.52 -7.91 -5.66
N ALA A 105 -12.11 -9.01 -6.12
CA ALA A 105 -11.99 -9.51 -7.50
C ALA A 105 -12.55 -8.54 -8.57
N ASP A 106 -13.34 -7.55 -8.17
CA ASP A 106 -13.82 -6.50 -9.07
C ASP A 106 -12.73 -5.42 -9.33
N TRP A 107 -11.60 -5.45 -8.61
CA TRP A 107 -10.57 -4.42 -8.65
C TRP A 107 -9.33 -4.92 -9.37
N THR A 108 -8.81 -4.08 -10.25
CA THR A 108 -7.49 -4.26 -10.86
C THR A 108 -6.42 -3.77 -9.90
N THR A 109 -5.23 -4.38 -10.00
CA THR A 109 -4.02 -3.93 -9.32
C THR A 109 -3.82 -2.44 -9.55
N ALA A 110 -3.58 -1.70 -8.46
CA ALA A 110 -3.29 -0.28 -8.50
C ALA A 110 -1.78 -0.04 -8.40
N TYR A 111 -1.30 0.93 -9.17
CA TYR A 111 0.10 1.32 -9.20
C TYR A 111 0.25 2.76 -8.74
N ILE A 112 1.11 2.99 -7.74
CA ILE A 112 1.45 4.32 -7.25
C ILE A 112 2.82 4.71 -7.77
N TYR A 113 2.88 5.86 -8.44
CA TYR A 113 4.06 6.39 -9.13
C TYR A 113 4.13 7.92 -9.01
N ASP A 114 5.27 8.49 -9.39
CA ASP A 114 5.55 9.94 -9.33
C ASP A 114 5.11 10.56 -7.99
N TYR A 115 5.51 9.93 -6.89
CA TYR A 115 5.08 10.30 -5.55
C TYR A 115 6.19 10.97 -4.73
N GLU A 116 5.75 11.78 -3.78
CA GLU A 116 6.55 12.26 -2.65
C GLU A 116 6.13 11.48 -1.41
N LEU A 117 7.10 10.82 -0.77
CA LEU A 117 6.92 10.09 0.47
C LEU A 117 7.92 10.61 1.50
N THR A 118 7.38 11.01 2.65
CA THR A 118 8.13 11.51 3.81
C THR A 118 7.54 10.89 5.07
N ASP A 119 8.17 11.11 6.23
CA ASP A 119 7.66 10.63 7.52
C ASP A 119 6.23 11.10 7.87
N TYR A 120 5.67 12.11 7.19
CA TYR A 120 4.36 12.69 7.53
C TYR A 120 3.42 12.93 6.36
N SER A 121 3.92 12.84 5.12
CA SER A 121 3.17 13.14 3.91
C SER A 121 3.42 12.08 2.85
N PHE A 122 2.35 11.67 2.19
CA PHE A 122 2.36 10.73 1.08
C PHE A 122 1.40 11.22 0.01
N SER A 123 1.94 11.66 -1.13
CA SER A 123 1.14 12.18 -2.24
C SER A 123 1.75 11.81 -3.58
N GLY A 124 0.93 11.61 -4.60
CA GLY A 124 1.42 11.20 -5.91
C GLY A 124 0.30 10.80 -6.85
N MET A 125 0.64 9.98 -7.84
CA MET A 125 -0.29 9.48 -8.83
C MET A 125 -0.61 8.00 -8.59
N LEU A 126 -1.84 7.62 -8.91
CA LEU A 126 -2.36 6.28 -8.84
C LEU A 126 -2.94 5.91 -10.22
N ASP A 127 -2.59 4.73 -10.72
CA ASP A 127 -3.23 4.10 -11.88
C ASP A 127 -3.95 2.85 -11.39
N ASP A 128 -5.28 2.84 -11.50
CA ASP A 128 -6.15 1.71 -11.15
C ASP A 128 -6.56 0.91 -12.40
N GLY A 129 -5.86 1.03 -13.52
CA GLY A 129 -6.19 0.35 -14.77
C GLY A 129 -7.29 1.04 -15.57
N THR A 130 -7.80 2.18 -15.11
CA THR A 130 -8.84 2.95 -15.82
C THR A 130 -8.28 3.99 -16.79
N ASN A 131 -6.95 4.06 -16.96
CA ASN A 131 -6.25 5.00 -17.85
C ASN A 131 -6.61 6.46 -17.55
N ARG A 132 -6.66 6.82 -16.26
CA ARG A 132 -6.94 8.16 -15.75
C ARG A 132 -5.86 8.56 -14.76
N ASP A 133 -5.58 9.86 -14.74
CA ASP A 133 -4.69 10.46 -13.75
C ASP A 133 -5.43 10.60 -12.41
N ILE A 134 -5.18 9.69 -11.47
CA ILE A 134 -5.74 9.75 -10.12
C ILE A 134 -4.68 10.30 -9.17
N TYR A 135 -4.79 11.58 -8.81
CA TYR A 135 -3.94 12.17 -7.78
C TYR A 135 -4.42 11.79 -6.38
N PHE A 136 -3.51 11.50 -5.46
CA PHE A 136 -3.80 11.35 -4.03
C PHE A 136 -2.94 12.27 -3.16
N ASN A 137 -3.48 12.62 -2.01
CA ASN A 137 -2.79 13.36 -0.96
C ASN A 137 -3.21 12.83 0.41
N LEU A 138 -2.28 12.17 1.10
CA LEU A 138 -2.47 11.52 2.38
C LEU A 138 -1.46 12.06 3.39
N ALA A 139 -1.89 12.16 4.64
CA ALA A 139 -1.03 12.48 5.77
C ALA A 139 -0.89 11.25 6.67
N LEU A 140 0.26 11.11 7.34
CA LEU A 140 0.44 10.08 8.34
C LEU A 140 -0.59 10.28 9.46
N GLN A 141 -1.35 9.24 9.75
CA GLN A 141 -2.42 9.21 10.74
C GLN A 141 -1.95 8.36 11.93
N GLN A 142 -1.57 9.01 13.04
CA GLN A 142 -1.03 8.29 14.20
C GLN A 142 -2.03 7.37 14.91
N SER A 143 -3.33 7.64 14.75
CA SER A 143 -4.38 6.81 15.33
C SER A 143 -5.60 6.79 14.42
N PHE A 144 -6.10 5.60 14.15
CA PHE A 144 -7.35 5.37 13.44
C PHE A 144 -8.00 4.14 14.06
N ASP A 145 -9.30 4.26 14.33
CA ASP A 145 -10.08 3.18 14.95
C ASP A 145 -10.55 2.21 13.86
N TRP A 146 -9.85 1.08 13.78
CA TRP A 146 -10.11 0.04 12.78
C TRP A 146 -11.16 -1.00 13.24
N ASP A 147 -11.41 -1.10 14.55
CA ASP A 147 -12.29 -2.10 15.14
C ASP A 147 -13.67 -2.16 14.46
N PRO A 148 -14.35 -1.04 14.15
CA PRO A 148 -15.67 -1.07 13.51
C PRO A 148 -15.69 -1.69 12.10
N TYR A 149 -14.55 -1.70 11.41
CA TYR A 149 -14.43 -2.25 10.05
C TYR A 149 -14.03 -3.73 10.09
N TRP A 150 -13.29 -4.14 11.13
CA TRP A 150 -12.96 -5.55 11.38
C TRP A 150 -14.11 -6.34 12.01
N ASP A 151 -14.96 -5.72 12.85
CA ASP A 151 -16.03 -6.42 13.58
C ASP A 151 -17.16 -6.96 12.68
N TYR A 152 -17.24 -6.53 11.41
CA TYR A 152 -18.14 -7.13 10.42
C TYR A 152 -17.71 -8.56 10.00
N MET A 153 -16.63 -9.11 10.57
CA MET A 153 -16.25 -10.52 10.50
C MET A 153 -17.18 -11.47 11.30
N GLY A 154 -18.13 -10.93 12.07
CA GLY A 154 -18.96 -11.67 13.01
C GLY A 154 -20.12 -12.49 12.43
N TYR A 155 -19.92 -13.39 11.45
CA TYR A 155 -20.84 -14.54 11.18
C TYR A 155 -20.22 -15.78 10.50
N ALA A 156 -18.90 -15.91 10.39
CA ALA A 156 -18.27 -17.18 9.96
C ALA A 156 -17.48 -17.80 11.13
N LYS A 157 -18.09 -18.73 11.86
CA LYS A 157 -17.35 -19.55 12.84
C LYS A 157 -16.31 -20.39 12.09
N PRO A 158 -15.01 -20.35 12.46
CA PRO A 158 -14.02 -21.21 11.84
C PRO A 158 -14.29 -22.66 12.23
N THR A 159 -14.60 -23.51 11.26
CA THR A 159 -14.54 -24.96 11.44
C THR A 159 -13.10 -25.37 11.70
N ILE A 160 -12.89 -26.12 12.78
CA ILE A 160 -11.59 -26.66 13.22
C ILE A 160 -10.95 -27.42 12.05
N GLY A 161 -9.77 -26.98 11.60
CA GLY A 161 -8.94 -27.73 10.66
C GLY A 161 -8.28 -26.94 9.53
N MET A 162 -8.55 -25.65 9.36
CA MET A 162 -7.80 -24.82 8.40
C MET A 162 -6.69 -24.05 9.12
N ILE A 163 -5.43 -24.37 8.81
CA ILE A 163 -4.31 -23.47 9.08
C ILE A 163 -4.50 -22.29 8.13
N ARG A 164 -5.13 -21.25 8.66
CA ARG A 164 -5.39 -19.99 7.99
C ARG A 164 -4.16 -19.11 8.20
N THR A 165 -3.32 -18.98 7.16
CA THR A 165 -2.28 -17.94 7.06
C THR A 165 -2.94 -16.63 6.63
N ASP A 166 -4.01 -16.25 7.34
CA ASP A 166 -4.84 -15.13 6.93
C ASP A 166 -4.18 -13.85 7.40
N SER A 167 -3.92 -12.97 6.44
CA SER A 167 -3.62 -11.56 6.66
C SER A 167 -4.56 -10.99 7.73
N MET A 168 -4.04 -10.12 8.60
CA MET A 168 -4.79 -9.50 9.70
C MET A 168 -5.90 -8.54 9.24
N GLY A 169 -6.38 -8.63 7.99
CA GLY A 169 -7.28 -7.70 7.31
C GLY A 169 -8.64 -8.26 6.86
N GLY A 170 -9.04 -9.48 7.24
CA GLY A 170 -10.40 -9.97 6.97
C GLY A 170 -10.81 -10.04 5.49
N HIS A 171 -12.11 -9.92 5.19
CA HIS A 171 -12.67 -9.89 3.82
C HIS A 171 -13.19 -8.49 3.49
N ALA A 172 -13.17 -8.10 2.21
CA ALA A 172 -13.75 -6.85 1.76
C ALA A 172 -15.24 -6.72 2.17
N SER A 173 -15.66 -5.53 2.58
CA SER A 173 -17.03 -5.26 3.03
C SER A 173 -17.47 -3.85 2.67
N LYS A 174 -18.78 -3.65 2.46
CA LYS A 174 -19.35 -2.37 2.02
C LYS A 174 -20.64 -2.11 2.81
N SER A 175 -20.87 -0.87 3.20
CA SER A 175 -22.06 -0.45 3.95
C SER A 175 -22.58 0.90 3.47
N GLY A 176 -23.89 1.14 3.67
CA GLY A 176 -24.51 2.43 3.41
C GLY A 176 -24.54 2.78 1.93
N GLU A 177 -24.09 3.98 1.58
CA GLU A 177 -24.06 4.45 0.18
C GLU A 177 -23.07 3.66 -0.68
N PHE A 178 -21.94 3.23 -0.10
CA PHE A 178 -20.90 2.43 -0.79
C PHE A 178 -21.37 1.03 -1.15
N ALA A 179 -22.36 0.48 -0.43
CA ALA A 179 -22.98 -0.81 -0.79
C ALA A 179 -24.00 -0.70 -1.94
N ARG A 180 -24.43 0.52 -2.28
CA ARG A 180 -25.45 0.78 -3.32
C ARG A 180 -24.84 1.06 -4.69
N THR A 181 -23.52 1.10 -4.77
CA THR A 181 -22.79 1.46 -5.98
C THR A 181 -23.14 0.53 -7.14
N MET A 182 -23.32 1.14 -8.32
CA MET A 182 -23.69 0.43 -9.54
C MET A 182 -22.51 -0.40 -10.05
N LYS A 183 -22.73 -1.71 -10.23
CA LYS A 183 -21.91 -2.52 -11.13
C LYS A 183 -21.96 -1.87 -12.51
N LYS A 184 -20.81 -1.42 -13.02
CA LYS A 184 -20.65 -1.14 -14.44
C LYS A 184 -20.24 -2.42 -15.14
#